data_AF-A0A1G7HQ70-F1
#
_entry.id   AF-A0A1G7HQ70-F1
#
_cell.length_a   1.000
_cell.length_b   1.000
_cell.length_c   1.000
_cell.angle_alpha   90.00
_cell.angle_beta   90.00
_cell.angle_gamma   90.00
#
_symmetry.space_group_name_H-M   'P 1'
#
loop_
_entity.id
_entity.type
_entity.pdbx_description
1 polymer ?
#
loop_
_entity_poly.entity_id
_entity_poly.type
_entity_poly.pdbx_seq_one_letter_code
_entity_poly.pdbx_strand_id
1 'polypeptide(L)'
;MTALTRRRDRERQECWHIFYGDIQVGMIAERSGIPASADRWGWTLGFTPPPHCANRAQGTAADFETARAAFEAAWLNFLSGCTEDDFRAYRRQQAFTNWKYTMWERGCRLPTQNESGRSTCFCGAPLDAASFTAHVYAAHMTAEEPAQ
;
A
#
# COMPACT_ATOMS: atom_id res chain seq x y z
N MET A 1 2.96 20.43 -4.48
CA MET A 1 3.22 19.31 -3.53
C MET A 1 1.87 18.72 -3.18
N THR A 2 1.65 17.43 -3.42
CA THR A 2 0.40 16.78 -3.01
C THR A 2 0.37 16.68 -1.49
N ALA A 3 -0.72 17.12 -0.86
CA ALA A 3 -0.87 17.05 0.58
C ALA A 3 -1.10 15.58 1.01
N LEU A 4 -0.61 15.23 2.21
CA LEU A 4 -0.95 13.95 2.81
C LEU A 4 -2.42 13.94 3.21
N THR A 5 -3.13 12.85 2.90
CA THR A 5 -4.49 12.63 3.36
C THR A 5 -4.53 11.43 4.30
N ARG A 6 -5.55 11.34 5.15
CA ARG A 6 -5.71 10.24 6.11
C ARG A 6 -7.10 9.62 6.00
N ARG A 7 -7.16 8.30 6.13
CA ARG A 7 -8.41 7.54 6.17
C ARG A 7 -8.42 6.68 7.42
N ARG A 8 -9.51 6.72 8.19
CA ARG A 8 -9.63 5.90 9.40
C ARG A 8 -9.84 4.45 8.99
N ASP A 9 -9.10 3.55 9.62
CA ASP A 9 -9.41 2.12 9.56
C ASP A 9 -10.74 1.87 10.27
N ARG A 10 -11.66 1.16 9.62
CA ARG A 10 -12.99 0.88 10.18
C ARG A 10 -12.97 -0.32 11.13
N GLU A 11 -12.01 -1.22 10.99
CA GLU A 11 -11.90 -2.45 11.76
C GLU A 11 -11.00 -2.27 12.98
N ARG A 12 -9.97 -1.43 12.86
CA ARG A 12 -9.05 -1.11 13.96
C ARG A 12 -9.41 0.22 14.61
N GLN A 13 -9.75 0.20 15.89
CA GLN A 13 -9.92 1.42 16.66
C GLN A 13 -8.63 2.23 16.69
N GLU A 14 -8.74 3.56 16.50
CA GLU A 14 -7.62 4.52 16.53
C GLU A 14 -6.46 4.18 15.59
N CYS A 15 -6.76 3.70 14.38
CA CYS A 15 -5.77 3.51 13.31
C CYS A 15 -6.11 4.38 12.09
N TRP A 16 -5.10 5.06 11.55
CA TRP A 16 -5.19 5.95 10.41
C TRP A 16 -4.20 5.52 9.33
N HIS A 17 -4.71 5.19 8.14
CA HIS A 17 -3.89 4.98 6.95
C HIS A 17 -3.58 6.33 6.32
N ILE A 18 -2.31 6.58 6.01
CA ILE A 18 -1.82 7.85 5.48
C ILE A 18 -1.49 7.69 3.99
N PHE A 19 -1.95 8.64 3.18
CA PHE A 19 -1.88 8.59 1.73
C PHE A 19 -1.19 9.82 1.14
N TYR A 20 -0.36 9.60 0.13
CA TYR A 20 0.16 10.63 -0.77
C TYR A 20 -0.47 10.41 -2.14
N GLY A 21 -1.48 11.22 -2.48
CA GLY A 21 -2.33 10.94 -3.64
C GLY A 21 -3.07 9.61 -3.47
N ASP A 22 -2.83 8.68 -4.40
CA ASP A 22 -3.40 7.32 -4.45
C ASP A 22 -2.57 6.27 -3.70
N ILE A 23 -1.43 6.65 -3.12
CA ILE A 23 -0.44 5.73 -2.57
C ILE A 23 -0.53 5.76 -1.05
N GLN A 24 -0.82 4.61 -0.43
CA GLN A 24 -0.68 4.45 1.02
C GLN A 24 0.80 4.46 1.39
N VAL A 25 1.25 5.51 2.06
CA VAL A 25 2.65 5.74 2.44
C VAL A 25 2.96 5.24 3.85
N GLY A 26 1.95 4.96 4.65
CA GLY A 26 2.15 4.51 6.01
C GLY A 26 0.87 4.47 6.84
N MET A 27 1.05 4.38 8.14
CA MET A 27 -0.05 4.41 9.10
C MET A 27 0.38 5.06 10.42
N ILE A 28 -0.59 5.62 11.13
CA ILE A 28 -0.47 6.09 12.51
C ILE A 28 -1.54 5.37 13.30
N ALA A 29 -1.16 4.70 14.39
CA ALA A 29 -2.10 3.94 15.18
C ALA A 29 -1.81 4.01 16.67
N GLU A 30 -2.87 3.91 17.48
CA GLU A 30 -2.75 3.66 18.89
C GLU A 30 -2.14 2.27 19.14
N ARG A 31 -1.19 2.21 20.07
CA ARG A 31 -0.49 0.98 20.44
C ARG A 31 -1.25 0.28 21.55
N SER A 32 -1.62 -0.98 21.33
CA SER A 32 -2.32 -1.80 22.32
C SER A 32 -1.35 -2.58 23.21
N GLY A 33 -1.73 -2.84 24.46
CA GLY A 33 -0.99 -3.72 25.37
C GLY A 33 0.32 -3.14 25.92
N ILE A 34 0.47 -1.82 25.90
CA ILE A 34 1.67 -1.12 26.41
C ILE A 34 1.44 -0.57 27.84
N PRO A 35 2.51 -0.34 28.63
CA PRO A 35 2.40 0.35 29.92
C PRO A 35 1.89 1.79 29.77
N ALA A 36 1.20 2.31 30.78
CA ALA A 36 0.67 3.67 30.78
C ALA A 36 1.75 4.78 30.67
N SER A 37 3.01 4.46 31.02
CA SER A 37 4.15 5.36 30.88
C SER A 37 4.81 5.34 29.50
N ALA A 38 4.41 4.41 28.62
CA ALA A 38 4.96 4.30 27.29
C ALA A 38 4.19 5.19 26.30
N ASP A 39 4.88 5.62 25.25
CA ASP A 39 4.28 6.36 24.14
C ASP A 39 3.09 5.60 23.54
N ARG A 40 1.92 6.24 23.61
CA ARG A 40 0.62 5.66 23.24
C ARG A 40 0.44 5.47 21.74
N TRP A 41 1.06 6.32 20.93
CA TRP A 41 0.92 6.31 19.48
C TRP A 41 2.17 5.78 18.82
N GLY A 42 1.97 5.01 17.75
CA GLY A 42 3.03 4.54 16.86
C GLY A 42 2.75 4.97 15.44
N TRP A 43 3.79 5.13 14.66
CA TRP A 43 3.69 5.40 13.23
C TRP A 43 4.72 4.61 12.45
N THR A 44 4.36 4.23 11.23
CA THR A 44 5.25 3.56 10.28
C THR A 44 5.13 4.23 8.93
N LEU A 45 6.27 4.42 8.28
CA LEU A 45 6.43 5.06 6.99
C LEU A 45 7.20 4.14 6.04
N GLY A 46 6.67 3.98 4.83
CA GLY A 46 7.34 3.33 3.71
C GLY A 46 6.41 2.44 2.89
N PHE A 47 6.93 1.99 1.76
CA PHE A 47 6.21 1.10 0.85
C PHE A 47 6.45 -0.38 1.17
N THR A 48 5.50 -1.22 0.76
CA THR A 48 5.74 -2.66 0.63
C THR A 48 5.61 -3.06 -0.83
N PRO A 49 6.71 -3.56 -1.43
CA PRO A 49 8.08 -3.67 -0.95
C PRO A 49 8.69 -2.27 -0.85
N PRO A 50 9.78 -2.11 -0.09
CA PRO A 50 10.51 -0.86 -0.07
C PRO A 50 10.96 -0.50 -1.49
N PRO A 51 10.91 0.78 -1.88
CA PRO A 51 11.56 1.21 -3.11
C PRO A 51 13.07 1.06 -2.91
N HIS A 52 13.83 0.87 -4.00
CA HIS A 52 15.28 0.75 -3.91
C HIS A 52 15.94 1.99 -3.27
N CYS A 53 15.26 3.14 -3.30
CA CYS A 53 15.78 4.44 -2.92
C CYS A 53 15.52 4.86 -1.47
N ALA A 54 14.73 4.14 -0.67
CA ALA A 54 14.31 4.68 0.63
C ALA A 54 14.19 3.65 1.77
N ASN A 55 14.77 4.01 2.92
CA ASN A 55 14.65 3.28 4.17
C ASN A 55 13.28 3.51 4.78
N ARG A 56 12.63 2.42 5.24
CA ARG A 56 11.43 2.53 6.08
C ARG A 56 11.76 3.29 7.36
N ALA A 57 10.83 4.12 7.82
CA ALA A 57 10.94 4.82 9.08
C ALA A 57 9.78 4.44 9.99
N GLN A 58 9.99 4.54 11.29
CA GLN A 58 8.96 4.29 12.29
C GLN A 58 9.30 5.07 13.55
N GLY A 59 8.30 5.31 14.38
CA GLY A 59 8.49 5.97 15.66
C GLY A 59 7.27 5.85 16.56
N THR A 60 7.40 6.42 17.75
CA THR A 60 6.34 6.49 18.75
C THR A 60 6.21 7.91 19.28
N ALA A 61 5.04 8.23 19.84
CA ALA A 61 4.79 9.48 20.52
C ALA A 61 3.69 9.34 21.59
N ALA A 62 3.66 10.26 22.54
CA ALA A 62 2.67 10.27 23.61
C ALA A 62 1.23 10.50 23.09
N ASP A 63 1.06 11.30 22.04
CA ASP A 63 -0.23 11.67 21.48
C ASP A 63 -0.23 11.62 19.93
N PHE A 64 -1.44 11.65 19.36
CA PHE A 64 -1.66 11.52 17.92
C PHE A 64 -1.04 12.67 17.12
N GLU A 65 -1.14 13.91 17.60
CA GLU A 65 -0.66 15.07 16.84
C GLU A 65 0.86 15.11 16.81
N THR A 66 1.51 14.72 17.91
CA THR A 66 2.96 14.54 17.95
C THR A 66 3.40 13.41 17.01
N ALA A 67 2.69 12.27 17.00
CA ALA A 67 2.96 11.19 16.05
C ALA A 67 2.78 11.65 14.59
N ARG A 68 1.74 12.44 14.29
CA ARG A 68 1.47 13.00 12.96
C ARG A 68 2.57 13.95 12.53
N ALA A 69 2.99 14.88 13.39
CA ALA A 69 4.07 15.81 13.08
C ALA A 69 5.40 15.07 12.81
N ALA A 70 5.72 14.05 13.61
CA ALA A 70 6.90 13.21 13.39
C ALA A 70 6.82 12.43 12.07
N PHE A 71 5.65 11.87 11.75
CA PHE A 71 5.40 11.21 10.47
C PHE A 71 5.59 12.16 9.29
N GLU A 72 5.02 13.37 9.35
CA GLU A 72 5.11 14.36 8.27
C GLU A 72 6.56 14.82 8.03
N ALA A 73 7.33 15.02 9.11
CA ALA A 73 8.76 15.32 9.01
C ALA A 73 9.55 14.15 8.37
N ALA A 74 9.28 12.92 8.81
CA ALA A 74 9.89 11.73 8.21
C ALA A 74 9.49 11.55 6.73
N TRP A 75 8.24 11.87 6.38
CA TRP A 75 7.76 11.82 5.00
C TRP A 75 8.52 12.77 4.08
N LEU A 76 8.80 14.01 4.50
CA LEU A 76 9.57 14.95 3.68
C LEU A 76 10.99 14.44 3.38
N ASN A 77 11.64 13.82 4.37
CA ASN A 77 12.95 13.21 4.19
C ASN A 77 12.90 11.97 3.30
N PHE A 78 11.84 11.17 3.39
CA PHE A 78 11.63 9.99 2.57
C PHE A 78 11.32 10.37 1.11
N LEU A 79 10.46 11.37 0.92
CA LEU A 79 10.01 11.86 -0.39
C LEU A 79 11.18 12.42 -1.21
N SER A 80 12.17 13.06 -0.56
CA SER A 80 13.34 13.61 -1.27
C SER A 80 14.23 12.54 -1.92
N GLY A 81 14.17 11.29 -1.43
CA GLY A 81 14.86 10.15 -2.04
C GLY A 81 14.04 9.42 -3.10
N CYS A 82 12.73 9.69 -3.21
CA CYS A 82 11.84 8.97 -4.12
C CYS A 82 11.79 9.60 -5.51
N THR A 83 11.76 8.75 -6.54
CA THR A 83 11.54 9.15 -7.94
C THR A 83 10.12 8.79 -8.39
N GLU A 84 9.66 9.35 -9.51
CA GLU A 84 8.38 8.95 -10.11
C GLU A 84 8.36 7.46 -10.49
N ASP A 85 9.51 6.89 -10.84
CA ASP A 85 9.59 5.45 -11.16
C ASP A 85 9.40 4.57 -9.92
N ASP A 86 9.82 5.03 -8.74
CA ASP A 86 9.52 4.34 -7.47
C ASP A 86 8.01 4.33 -7.20
N PHE A 87 7.34 5.47 -7.39
CA PHE A 87 5.89 5.55 -7.26
C PHE A 87 5.17 4.68 -8.30
N ARG A 88 5.65 4.65 -9.55
CA ARG A 88 5.11 3.78 -10.60
C ARG A 88 5.29 2.30 -10.28
N ALA A 89 6.45 1.90 -9.79
CA ALA A 89 6.73 0.53 -9.35
C ALA A 89 5.79 0.11 -8.21
N TYR A 90 5.55 1.01 -7.27
CA TYR A 90 4.61 0.76 -6.18
C TYR A 90 3.17 0.59 -6.68
N ARG A 91 2.67 1.46 -7.57
CA ARG A 91 1.34 1.31 -8.19
C ARG A 91 1.19 -0.03 -8.93
N ARG A 92 2.23 -0.45 -9.66
CA ARG A 92 2.25 -1.74 -10.35
C ARG A 92 2.12 -2.90 -9.38
N GLN A 93 2.83 -2.84 -8.27
CA GLN A 93 2.73 -3.86 -7.24
C GLN A 93 1.34 -3.88 -6.58
N GLN A 94 0.78 -2.72 -6.22
CA GLN A 94 -0.57 -2.67 -5.66
C GLN A 94 -1.59 -3.27 -6.63
N ALA A 95 -1.55 -2.89 -7.91
CA ALA A 95 -2.39 -3.46 -8.95
C ALA A 95 -2.25 -4.98 -9.03
N PHE A 96 -1.01 -5.49 -9.02
CA PHE A 96 -0.75 -6.93 -9.03
C PHE A 96 -1.28 -7.65 -7.79
N THR A 97 -1.10 -7.04 -6.62
CA THR A 97 -1.56 -7.60 -5.34
C THR A 97 -3.08 -7.67 -5.30
N ASN A 98 -3.76 -6.56 -5.64
CA ASN A 98 -5.22 -6.49 -5.70
C ASN A 98 -5.77 -7.50 -6.71
N TRP A 99 -5.24 -7.51 -7.94
CA TRP A 99 -5.63 -8.47 -8.97
C TRP A 99 -5.47 -9.92 -8.50
N LYS A 100 -4.35 -10.26 -7.85
CA LYS A 100 -4.07 -11.61 -7.33
C LYS A 100 -5.11 -12.03 -6.29
N TYR A 101 -5.42 -11.15 -5.33
CA TYR A 101 -6.42 -11.45 -4.31
C TYR A 101 -7.83 -11.53 -4.89
N THR A 102 -8.20 -10.66 -5.84
CA THR A 102 -9.49 -10.74 -6.54
C THR A 102 -9.62 -12.02 -7.37
N MET A 103 -8.54 -12.47 -8.03
CA MET A 103 -8.53 -13.77 -8.70
C MET A 103 -8.85 -14.89 -7.72
N TRP A 104 -8.19 -14.92 -6.56
CA TRP A 104 -8.44 -15.94 -5.54
C TRP A 104 -9.84 -15.87 -4.93
N GLU A 105 -10.34 -14.66 -4.63
CA GLU A 105 -11.68 -14.44 -4.11
C GLU A 105 -12.76 -14.95 -5.09
N ARG A 106 -12.52 -14.78 -6.39
CA ARG A 106 -13.40 -15.30 -7.45
C ARG A 106 -13.15 -16.78 -7.80
N GLY A 107 -12.30 -17.46 -7.05
CA GLY A 107 -11.94 -18.87 -7.28
C GLY A 107 -11.11 -19.12 -8.54
N CYS A 108 -10.58 -18.08 -9.18
CA CYS A 108 -9.70 -18.20 -10.32
C CYS A 108 -8.27 -18.56 -9.88
N ARG A 109 -7.60 -19.42 -10.65
CA ARG A 109 -6.19 -19.77 -10.43
C ARG A 109 -5.26 -18.82 -11.17
N LEU A 110 -4.08 -18.56 -10.63
CA LEU A 110 -3.03 -17.83 -11.32
C LEU A 110 -2.40 -18.71 -12.42
N PRO A 111 -1.85 -18.13 -13.50
CA PRO A 111 -1.11 -18.90 -14.51
C PRO A 111 0.01 -19.75 -13.90
N THR A 112 0.69 -19.23 -12.88
CA THR A 112 1.78 -19.92 -12.14
C THR A 112 1.30 -21.08 -11.26
N GLN A 113 -0.01 -21.23 -11.04
CA GLN A 113 -0.63 -22.31 -10.26
C GLN A 113 -1.21 -23.41 -11.14
N ASN A 114 -1.12 -23.27 -12.47
CA ASN A 114 -1.60 -24.25 -13.44
C ASN A 114 -0.40 -24.85 -14.18
N GLU A 115 -0.42 -26.17 -14.38
CA GLU A 115 0.65 -26.89 -15.09
C GLU A 115 0.82 -26.40 -16.54
N SER A 116 -0.27 -25.97 -17.17
CA SER A 116 -0.26 -25.42 -18.53
C SER A 116 0.36 -24.02 -18.61
N GLY A 117 0.63 -23.37 -17.47
CA GLY A 117 1.04 -21.97 -17.41
C GLY A 117 -0.02 -20.99 -17.93
N ARG A 118 -1.28 -21.42 -18.09
CA ARG A 118 -2.38 -20.62 -18.64
C ARG A 118 -3.51 -20.46 -17.63
N SER A 119 -4.22 -19.34 -17.68
CA SER A 119 -5.43 -19.11 -16.91
C SER A 119 -6.38 -18.15 -17.65
N THR A 120 -7.53 -17.85 -17.05
CA THR A 120 -8.44 -16.80 -17.50
C THR A 120 -8.59 -15.80 -16.36
N CYS A 121 -8.38 -14.52 -16.66
CA CYS A 121 -8.61 -13.45 -15.69
C CYS A 121 -10.10 -13.35 -15.36
N PHE A 122 -10.44 -12.82 -14.20
CA PHE A 122 -11.85 -12.54 -13.86
C PHE A 122 -12.55 -11.54 -14.79
N CYS A 123 -11.81 -10.81 -15.64
CA CYS A 123 -12.36 -9.98 -16.70
C CYS A 123 -12.55 -10.73 -18.04
N GLY A 124 -12.32 -12.05 -18.07
CA GLY A 124 -12.47 -12.91 -19.24
C GLY A 124 -11.23 -12.98 -20.15
N ALA A 125 -10.20 -12.16 -19.92
CA ALA A 125 -9.00 -12.18 -20.73
C ALA A 125 -8.19 -13.48 -20.53
N PRO A 126 -7.68 -14.12 -21.60
CA PRO A 126 -6.76 -15.23 -21.46
C PRO A 126 -5.43 -14.73 -20.89
N LEU A 127 -4.85 -15.52 -20.00
CA LEU A 127 -3.57 -15.26 -19.35
C LEU A 127 -2.62 -16.40 -19.64
N ASP A 128 -1.36 -16.06 -19.87
CA ASP A 128 -0.26 -17.00 -19.88
C ASP A 128 0.85 -16.52 -18.92
N ALA A 129 1.74 -17.44 -18.57
CA ALA A 129 2.83 -17.20 -17.62
C ALA A 129 3.79 -16.08 -18.03
N ALA A 130 3.90 -15.75 -19.32
CA ALA A 130 4.79 -14.71 -19.82
C ALA A 130 4.12 -13.32 -19.88
N SER A 131 2.80 -13.26 -20.12
CA SER A 131 2.08 -12.01 -20.42
C SER A 131 1.19 -11.50 -19.29
N PHE A 132 0.88 -12.31 -18.27
CA PHE A 132 -0.10 -11.92 -17.24
C PHE A 132 0.24 -10.60 -16.54
N THR A 133 1.52 -10.35 -16.26
CA THR A 133 1.97 -9.10 -15.61
C THR A 133 1.68 -7.88 -16.48
N ALA A 134 1.90 -7.96 -17.80
CA ALA A 134 1.58 -6.88 -18.72
C ALA A 134 0.07 -6.64 -18.80
N HIS A 135 -0.73 -7.72 -18.81
CA HIS A 135 -2.19 -7.62 -18.74
C HIS A 135 -2.64 -6.91 -17.46
N VAL A 136 -2.09 -7.27 -16.30
CA VAL A 136 -2.40 -6.63 -15.02
C VAL A 136 -2.14 -5.13 -15.07
N TYR A 137 -0.96 -4.72 -15.56
CA TYR A 137 -0.60 -3.31 -15.62
C TYR A 137 -1.42 -2.52 -16.63
N ALA A 138 -1.94 -3.15 -17.68
CA ALA A 138 -2.77 -2.47 -18.67
C ALA A 138 -4.25 -2.40 -18.25
N ALA A 139 -4.79 -3.46 -17.66
CA ALA A 139 -6.23 -3.63 -17.45
C ALA A 139 -6.68 -3.42 -16.00
N HIS A 140 -5.77 -3.52 -15.02
CA HIS A 140 -6.09 -3.52 -13.59
C HIS A 140 -5.27 -2.48 -12.80
N MET A 141 -4.61 -1.54 -13.49
CA MET A 141 -3.77 -0.50 -12.88
C MET A 141 -4.48 0.86 -12.74
N THR A 142 -5.80 0.95 -12.96
CA THR A 142 -6.52 2.22 -12.83
C THR A 142 -6.82 2.59 -11.39
N ALA A 143 -6.68 3.89 -11.12
CA ALA A 143 -6.92 4.58 -9.86
C ALA A 143 -8.32 4.26 -9.30
N GLU A 144 -8.41 4.16 -7.98
CA GLU A 144 -9.63 3.96 -7.21
C GLU A 144 -10.87 4.49 -7.94
N GLU A 145 -11.82 3.61 -8.24
CA GLU A 145 -13.19 4.03 -8.47
C GLU A 145 -13.59 4.98 -7.33
N PRO A 146 -14.24 6.12 -7.62
CA PRO A 146 -14.76 6.96 -6.56
C PRO A 146 -15.73 6.13 -5.73
N ALA A 147 -15.48 6.09 -4.42
CA ALA A 147 -16.42 5.50 -3.48
C ALA A 147 -17.80 6.14 -3.71
N GLN A 148 -18.78 5.30 -4.03
CA GLN A 148 -20.21 5.67 -4.05
C GLN A 148 -20.71 5.91 -2.63
#